data_AF-A0A950S9X7-F1
#
_entry.id   AF-A0A950S9X7-F1
#
_cell.length_a   1.000
_cell.length_b   1.000
_cell.length_c   1.000
_cell.angle_alpha   90.00
_cell.angle_beta   90.00
_cell.angle_gamma   90.00
#
_symmetry.space_group_name_H-M   'P 1'
#
loop_
_entity.id
_entity.type
_entity.pdbx_description
1 polymer ?
#
loop_
_entity_poly.entity_id
_entity_poly.type
_entity_poly.pdbx_seq_one_letter_code
_entity_poly.pdbx_strand_id
1 'polypeptide(L)'
;MVDRFTTMLDCVELGFLPDGILDQLPAPSQVAGTRVGGINMNIPRFVPPSPRRSRWRSPRKGSPPPSSPPSAGDDRTDPDDYSTRQGAYDLRKLRGKQLVIKPGRARRYHVPGDAARTITALLTVRDKVIAPLLAGIRTPRRGRPPQSWTQIDRDYETIRLHMQTLFNHLGISFKPPAASTTSCRSLRASL
;
A
#
# COMPACT_ATOMS: atom_id res chain seq x y z
N MET A 1 29.89 6.36 -4.81
CA MET A 1 28.57 6.47 -4.13
C MET A 1 27.44 6.62 -5.15
N VAL A 2 27.67 7.40 -6.21
CA VAL A 2 26.73 7.60 -7.33
C VAL A 2 26.41 6.31 -8.09
N ASP A 3 27.41 5.47 -8.43
CA ASP A 3 27.16 4.25 -9.21
C ASP A 3 26.19 3.26 -8.54
N ARG A 4 26.29 3.10 -7.22
CA ARG A 4 25.35 2.26 -6.47
C ARG A 4 23.95 2.86 -6.41
N PHE A 5 23.86 4.19 -6.39
CA PHE A 5 22.59 4.89 -6.38
C PHE A 5 21.90 4.79 -7.75
N THR A 6 22.62 5.05 -8.84
CA THR A 6 22.09 4.93 -10.22
C THR A 6 21.68 3.49 -10.53
N THR A 7 22.52 2.51 -10.18
CA THR A 7 22.17 1.08 -10.33
C THR A 7 20.87 0.73 -9.60
N MET A 8 20.65 1.28 -8.40
CA MET A 8 19.40 1.05 -7.66
C MET A 8 18.21 1.74 -8.30
N LEU A 9 18.37 2.94 -8.88
CA LEU A 9 17.30 3.59 -9.64
C LEU A 9 16.89 2.76 -10.86
N ASP A 10 17.86 2.25 -11.62
CA ASP A 10 17.61 1.38 -12.77
C ASP A 10 16.88 0.08 -12.36
N CYS A 11 17.19 -0.45 -11.17
CA CYS A 11 16.50 -1.62 -10.61
C CYS A 11 15.08 -1.30 -10.14
N VAL A 12 14.74 -0.05 -9.85
CA VAL A 12 13.39 0.33 -9.39
C VAL A 12 12.51 0.74 -10.57
N GLU A 13 13.09 1.18 -11.68
CA GLU A 13 12.33 1.55 -12.88
C GLU A 13 11.61 0.37 -13.54
N LEU A 14 12.27 -0.80 -13.59
CA LEU A 14 11.70 -2.03 -14.15
C LEU A 14 11.55 -3.12 -13.09
N GLY A 15 10.35 -3.22 -12.52
CA GLY A 15 9.99 -4.28 -11.59
C GLY A 15 9.90 -5.65 -12.26
N PHE A 16 10.24 -6.71 -11.53
CA PHE A 16 10.11 -8.11 -11.96
C PHE A 16 9.42 -8.92 -10.86
N LEU A 17 8.47 -9.78 -11.22
CA LEU A 17 7.80 -10.66 -10.26
C LEU A 17 8.20 -12.11 -10.55
N PRO A 18 9.07 -12.72 -9.73
CA PRO A 18 9.42 -14.12 -9.91
C PRO A 18 8.23 -15.04 -9.64
N ASP A 19 8.15 -16.15 -10.37
CA ASP A 19 7.08 -17.13 -10.19
C ASP A 19 7.04 -17.68 -8.76
N GLY A 20 5.83 -17.83 -8.23
CA GLY A 20 5.59 -18.34 -6.88
C GLY A 20 6.03 -17.41 -5.74
N ILE A 21 6.56 -16.20 -6.01
CA ILE A 21 6.98 -15.28 -4.94
C ILE A 21 5.81 -14.93 -4.01
N LEU A 22 4.61 -14.77 -4.56
CA LEU A 22 3.41 -14.46 -3.79
C LEU A 22 3.02 -15.60 -2.84
N ASP A 23 3.27 -16.86 -3.22
CA ASP A 23 3.02 -18.03 -2.38
C ASP A 23 4.16 -18.26 -1.36
N GLN A 24 5.39 -17.93 -1.76
CA GLN A 24 6.56 -18.06 -0.91
C GLN A 24 6.59 -17.01 0.20
N LEU A 25 6.16 -15.77 -0.05
CA LEU A 25 6.18 -14.69 0.94
C LEU A 25 5.50 -15.07 2.27
N PRO A 26 4.24 -15.54 2.31
CA PRO A 26 3.56 -15.92 3.55
C PRO A 26 4.11 -17.20 4.18
N ALA A 27 4.75 -18.08 3.41
CA ALA A 27 5.34 -19.30 3.93
C ALA A 27 6.51 -19.00 4.90
N PRO A 28 6.72 -19.81 5.94
CA PRO A 28 7.90 -19.69 6.80
C PRO A 28 9.19 -19.89 6.00
N SER A 29 10.31 -19.42 6.53
CA SER A 29 11.65 -19.59 5.96
C SER A 29 12.66 -19.96 7.04
N GLN A 30 13.90 -20.27 6.66
CA GLN A 30 14.99 -20.51 7.60
C GLN A 30 16.11 -19.48 7.41
N VAL A 31 16.64 -18.96 8.51
CA VAL A 31 17.82 -18.07 8.51
C VAL A 31 18.79 -18.61 9.54
N ALA A 32 19.98 -19.03 9.08
CA ALA A 32 21.04 -19.60 9.91
C ALA A 32 20.53 -20.73 10.83
N GLY A 33 19.79 -21.69 10.24
CA GLY A 33 19.24 -22.85 10.96
C GLY A 33 18.03 -22.57 11.85
N THR A 34 17.62 -21.30 12.03
CA THR A 34 16.41 -20.98 12.78
C THR A 34 15.23 -20.70 11.85
N ARG A 35 14.05 -21.22 12.19
CA ARG A 35 12.80 -20.88 11.50
C ARG A 35 12.41 -19.42 11.75
N VAL A 36 11.97 -18.75 10.70
CA VAL A 36 11.50 -17.37 10.68
C VAL A 36 10.11 -17.34 10.04
N GLY A 37 9.18 -16.57 10.60
CA GLY A 37 7.83 -16.45 10.05
C GLY A 37 7.81 -15.83 8.65
N GLY A 38 6.69 -16.01 7.94
CA GLY A 38 6.49 -15.41 6.63
C GLY A 38 6.33 -13.89 6.67
N ILE A 39 6.40 -13.30 5.48
CA ILE A 39 6.14 -11.89 5.20
C ILE A 39 4.70 -11.77 4.72
N ASN A 40 3.90 -11.02 5.48
CA ASN A 40 2.56 -10.65 5.05
C ASN A 40 2.59 -9.17 4.65
N MET A 41 2.55 -8.92 3.34
CA MET A 41 2.51 -7.56 2.82
C MET A 41 1.21 -6.85 3.21
N ASN A 42 0.11 -7.59 3.42
CA ASN A 42 -1.22 -7.02 3.65
C ASN A 42 -1.41 -6.34 5.02
N ILE A 43 -0.46 -6.48 5.94
CA ILE A 43 -0.53 -5.85 7.26
C ILE A 43 -0.14 -4.38 7.16
N PRO A 44 -0.81 -3.45 7.90
CA PRO A 44 -0.54 -2.01 7.85
C PRO A 44 0.93 -1.61 7.94
N ARG A 45 1.75 -2.41 8.63
CA ARG A 45 3.20 -2.17 8.83
C ARG A 45 4.03 -2.11 7.54
N PHE A 46 3.58 -2.76 6.46
CA PHE A 46 4.22 -2.69 5.14
C PHE A 46 3.47 -1.77 4.17
N VAL A 47 2.40 -1.13 4.65
CA VAL A 47 1.63 -0.15 3.90
C VAL A 47 2.15 1.20 4.36
N PRO A 48 2.82 1.99 3.51
CA PRO A 48 2.91 3.41 3.83
C PRO A 48 1.47 3.87 4.09
N PRO A 49 1.17 4.55 5.22
CA PRO A 49 -0.17 5.05 5.45
C PRO A 49 -0.60 5.73 4.16
N SER A 50 -1.70 5.25 3.56
CA SER A 50 -2.16 5.80 2.29
C SER A 50 -2.09 7.31 2.42
N PRO A 51 -1.54 8.09 1.46
CA PRO A 51 -1.54 9.54 1.55
C PRO A 51 -2.96 10.08 1.32
N ARG A 52 -3.95 9.52 2.02
CA ARG A 52 -5.27 10.05 2.20
C ARG A 52 -5.25 10.92 3.46
N ARG A 53 -4.37 11.93 3.46
CA ARG A 53 -4.43 13.20 4.22
C ARG A 53 -3.12 14.01 4.23
N SER A 54 -2.24 13.90 3.25
CA SER A 54 -1.34 15.03 2.94
C SER A 54 -1.88 15.73 1.71
N ARG A 55 -2.94 16.52 1.90
CA ARG A 55 -3.24 17.62 0.99
C ARG A 55 -2.03 18.55 1.12
N TRP A 56 -1.01 18.35 0.29
CA TRP A 56 -0.02 19.39 0.00
C TRP A 56 -0.79 20.53 -0.69
N ARG A 57 -1.53 21.31 0.11
CA ARG A 57 -1.99 22.63 -0.29
C ARG A 57 -0.72 23.45 -0.32
N SER A 58 -0.22 23.76 -1.51
CA SER A 58 0.62 24.94 -1.66
C SER A 58 -0.13 26.11 -1.02
N PRO A 59 0.49 26.91 -0.15
CA PRO A 59 -0.11 28.14 0.33
C PRO A 59 -0.41 29.00 -0.91
N ARG A 60 -1.69 29.23 -1.19
CA ARG A 60 -2.08 30.27 -2.12
C ARG A 60 -1.56 31.57 -1.49
N LYS A 61 -0.71 32.32 -2.19
CA LYS A 61 -0.22 33.62 -1.69
C LYS A 61 -1.43 34.47 -1.25
N GLY A 62 -1.48 34.87 0.02
CA GLY A 62 -2.48 35.82 0.53
C GLY A 62 -3.56 35.28 1.48
N SER A 63 -3.30 34.27 2.32
CA SER A 63 -4.23 33.93 3.43
C SER A 63 -3.62 34.31 4.79
N PRO A 64 -4.39 34.96 5.69
CA PRO A 64 -3.91 35.39 7.01
C PRO A 64 -3.63 34.19 7.93
N PRO A 65 -2.72 34.31 8.91
CA PRO A 65 -2.34 33.22 9.79
C PRO A 65 -3.51 32.80 10.70
N PRO A 66 -3.69 31.50 10.99
CA PRO A 66 -4.67 31.05 11.97
C PRO A 66 -4.25 31.49 13.38
N SER A 67 -5.08 32.28 14.05
CA SER A 67 -4.94 32.66 15.45
C SER A 67 -5.56 31.60 16.35
N SER A 68 -4.77 30.62 16.81
CA SER A 68 -4.99 29.85 18.04
C SER A 68 -3.79 28.94 18.29
N PRO A 69 -3.14 28.97 19.47
CA PRO A 69 -2.16 27.94 19.83
C PRO A 69 -2.90 26.60 20.05
N PRO A 70 -2.36 25.46 19.60
CA PRO A 70 -2.94 24.16 19.93
C PRO A 70 -2.81 23.92 21.43
N SER A 71 -3.94 23.67 22.08
CA SER A 71 -4.00 23.22 23.47
C SER A 71 -3.23 21.91 23.62
N ALA A 72 -2.25 21.92 24.52
CA ALA A 72 -1.57 20.73 25.03
C ALA A 72 -2.60 19.81 25.70
N GLY A 73 -2.65 18.54 25.27
CA GLY A 73 -3.55 17.55 25.83
C GLY A 73 -4.10 16.60 24.79
N ASP A 74 -3.23 15.81 24.16
CA ASP A 74 -3.63 14.52 23.63
C ASP A 74 -2.38 13.64 23.69
N ASP A 75 -2.12 13.08 24.87
CA ASP A 75 -1.19 11.96 25.05
C ASP A 75 -1.84 10.72 24.43
N ARG A 76 -2.07 10.78 23.11
CA ARG A 76 -2.30 9.60 22.30
C ARG A 76 -0.95 8.92 22.24
N THR A 77 -0.75 7.96 23.12
CA THR A 77 0.24 6.90 22.90
C THR A 77 -0.06 6.31 21.51
N ASP A 78 0.68 6.76 20.51
CA ASP A 78 0.54 6.30 19.14
C ASP A 78 0.98 4.83 19.13
N PRO A 79 0.11 3.86 18.79
CA PRO A 79 0.51 2.46 18.67
C PRO A 79 1.49 2.21 17.49
N ASP A 80 1.98 3.26 16.84
CA ASP A 80 2.81 3.27 15.64
C ASP A 80 4.32 3.41 15.91
N ASP A 81 4.76 3.29 17.17
CA ASP A 81 6.19 3.29 17.49
C ASP A 81 6.87 2.00 17.00
N TYR A 82 7.37 2.07 15.76
CA TYR A 82 8.14 1.04 15.10
C TYR A 82 9.44 0.75 15.86
N SER A 83 9.41 -0.26 16.73
CA SER A 83 10.56 -0.57 17.58
C SER A 83 11.73 -1.20 16.82
N THR A 84 12.94 -0.99 17.32
CA THR A 84 14.16 -1.67 16.84
C THR A 84 14.03 -3.19 16.78
N ARG A 85 13.26 -3.80 17.70
CA ARG A 85 13.01 -5.25 17.72
C ARG A 85 12.15 -5.69 16.54
N GLN A 86 11.13 -4.90 16.19
CA GLN A 86 10.30 -5.14 15.01
C GLN A 86 11.13 -5.00 13.73
N GLY A 87 11.92 -3.93 13.60
CA GLY A 87 12.84 -3.75 12.46
C GLY A 87 13.86 -4.87 12.30
N ALA A 88 14.47 -5.32 13.40
CA ALA A 88 15.38 -6.46 13.35
C ALA A 88 14.68 -7.76 12.92
N TYR A 89 13.43 -7.96 13.33
CA TYR A 89 12.65 -9.14 12.95
C TYR A 89 12.21 -9.08 11.49
N ASP A 90 11.77 -7.92 11.00
CA ASP A 90 11.38 -7.72 9.60
C ASP A 90 12.58 -7.89 8.65
N LEU A 91 13.75 -7.35 9.01
CA LEU A 91 15.00 -7.60 8.27
C LEU A 91 15.39 -9.08 8.27
N ARG A 92 15.14 -9.80 9.37
CA ARG A 92 15.35 -11.25 9.43
C ARG A 92 14.40 -11.99 8.51
N LYS A 93 13.13 -11.59 8.41
CA LYS A 93 12.16 -12.16 7.46
C LYS A 93 12.56 -11.91 6.01
N LEU A 94 12.90 -10.66 5.67
CA LEU A 94 13.36 -10.28 4.33
C LEU A 94 14.60 -11.07 3.93
N ARG A 95 15.53 -11.31 4.86
CA ARG A 95 16.68 -12.17 4.64
C ARG A 95 16.31 -13.62 4.38
N GLY A 96 15.32 -14.15 5.08
CA GLY A 96 14.78 -15.49 4.84
C GLY A 96 14.14 -15.66 3.46
N LYS A 97 13.79 -14.56 2.79
CA LYS A 97 13.28 -14.52 1.41
C LYS A 97 14.31 -14.05 0.38
N GLN A 98 15.57 -13.95 0.77
CA GLN A 98 16.67 -13.46 -0.08
C GLN A 98 16.43 -12.04 -0.65
N LEU A 99 15.47 -11.30 -0.09
CA LEU A 99 15.17 -9.93 -0.49
C LEU A 99 16.17 -8.93 0.11
N VAL A 100 16.88 -9.35 1.16
CA VAL A 100 17.91 -8.57 1.83
C VAL A 100 19.07 -9.50 2.20
N ILE A 101 20.30 -9.04 1.97
CA ILE A 101 21.53 -9.75 2.32
C ILE A 101 22.25 -9.01 3.44
N LYS A 102 22.82 -9.76 4.39
CA LYS A 102 23.74 -9.24 5.40
C LYS A 102 25.17 -9.73 5.07
N PRO A 103 26.05 -8.87 4.51
CA PRO A 103 27.42 -9.25 4.22
C PRO A 103 28.23 -9.44 5.52
N GLY A 104 28.66 -10.68 5.78
CA GLY A 104 29.53 -11.04 6.90
C GLY A 104 29.04 -10.55 8.27
N ARG A 105 29.96 -9.99 9.07
CA ARG A 105 29.68 -9.43 10.40
C ARG A 105 29.26 -7.95 10.38
N ALA A 106 29.03 -7.36 9.21
CA ALA A 106 28.70 -5.94 9.11
C ALA A 106 27.31 -5.62 9.71
N ARG A 107 27.13 -4.39 10.18
CA ARG A 107 25.81 -3.88 10.61
C ARG A 107 24.89 -3.51 9.44
N ARG A 108 25.46 -3.31 8.25
CA ARG A 108 24.73 -2.84 7.07
C ARG A 108 24.11 -4.02 6.32
N TYR A 109 22.85 -3.87 5.98
CA TYR A 109 22.15 -4.76 5.06
C TYR A 109 22.22 -4.20 3.64
N HIS A 110 22.15 -5.09 2.65
CA HIS A 110 22.18 -4.78 1.23
C HIS A 110 20.96 -5.39 0.54
N VAL A 111 20.35 -4.66 -0.38
CA VAL A 111 19.26 -5.16 -1.23
C VAL A 111 19.86 -5.48 -2.59
N PRO A 112 19.92 -6.76 -3.01
CA PRO A 112 20.32 -7.12 -4.37
C PRO A 112 19.45 -6.43 -5.44
N GLY A 113 19.98 -6.20 -6.64
CA GLY A 113 19.22 -5.56 -7.73
C GLY A 113 17.92 -6.31 -8.05
N ASP A 114 17.97 -7.63 -8.19
CA ASP A 114 16.77 -8.46 -8.45
C ASP A 114 15.76 -8.41 -7.29
N ALA A 115 16.25 -8.32 -6.06
CA ALA A 115 15.39 -8.14 -4.90
C ALA A 115 14.72 -6.75 -4.90
N ALA A 116 15.45 -5.70 -5.29
CA ALA A 116 14.88 -4.36 -5.43
C ALA A 116 13.79 -4.32 -6.51
N ARG A 117 14.03 -4.94 -7.67
CA ARG A 117 13.03 -5.12 -8.74
C ARG A 117 11.79 -5.85 -8.23
N THR A 118 11.99 -6.92 -7.47
CA THR A 118 10.91 -7.72 -6.88
C THR A 118 10.09 -6.94 -5.86
N ILE A 119 10.74 -6.25 -4.92
CA ILE A 119 10.07 -5.43 -3.92
C ILE A 119 9.25 -4.33 -4.61
N THR A 120 9.83 -3.64 -5.59
CA THR A 120 9.13 -2.58 -6.32
C THR A 120 7.94 -3.11 -7.10
N ALA A 121 8.08 -4.26 -7.79
CA ALA A 121 6.98 -4.90 -8.50
C ALA A 121 5.84 -5.27 -7.54
N LEU A 122 6.16 -5.91 -6.41
CA LEU A 122 5.19 -6.32 -5.40
C LEU A 122 4.40 -5.13 -4.85
N LEU A 123 5.08 -4.05 -4.49
CA LEU A 123 4.44 -2.83 -3.98
C LEU A 123 3.60 -2.14 -5.05
N THR A 124 4.11 -2.06 -6.29
CA THR A 124 3.40 -1.43 -7.40
C THR A 124 2.13 -2.19 -7.77
N VAL A 125 2.22 -3.52 -7.93
CA VAL A 125 1.06 -4.37 -8.22
C VAL A 125 0.01 -4.23 -7.11
N ARG A 126 0.45 -4.26 -5.85
CA ARG A 126 -0.48 -4.12 -4.72
C ARG A 126 -1.19 -2.76 -4.70
N ASP A 127 -0.42 -1.68 -4.69
CA ASP A 127 -0.92 -0.34 -4.39
C ASP A 127 -1.54 0.36 -5.61
N LYS A 128 -1.05 0.04 -6.80
CA LYS A 128 -1.49 0.66 -8.06
C LYS A 128 -2.44 -0.23 -8.85
N VAL A 129 -2.30 -1.55 -8.80
CA VAL A 129 -3.13 -2.46 -9.60
C VAL A 129 -4.26 -3.07 -8.77
N ILE A 130 -3.96 -3.89 -7.76
CA ILE A 130 -4.95 -4.68 -7.02
C ILE A 130 -5.90 -3.77 -6.24
N ALA A 131 -5.38 -2.88 -5.41
CA ALA A 131 -6.24 -2.04 -4.56
C ALA A 131 -7.18 -1.13 -5.38
N PRO A 132 -6.71 -0.42 -6.43
CA PRO A 132 -7.59 0.39 -7.28
C PRO A 132 -8.59 -0.42 -8.11
N LEU A 133 -8.21 -1.59 -8.65
CA LEU A 133 -9.14 -2.44 -9.40
C LEU A 133 -10.27 -2.95 -8.51
N LEU A 134 -9.96 -3.47 -7.32
CA LEU A 134 -10.96 -3.96 -6.38
C LEU A 134 -11.87 -2.83 -5.87
N ALA A 135 -11.32 -1.64 -5.60
CA ALA A 135 -12.11 -0.47 -5.23
C ALA A 135 -13.02 0.00 -6.38
N GLY A 136 -12.50 -0.04 -7.60
CA GLY A 136 -13.22 0.25 -8.83
C GLY A 136 -14.42 -0.67 -9.00
N ILE A 137 -14.21 -1.98 -9.03
CA ILE A 137 -15.29 -2.97 -9.24
C ILE A 137 -16.48 -2.75 -8.31
N ARG A 138 -16.22 -2.42 -7.04
CA ARG A 138 -17.24 -2.16 -6.01
C ARG A 138 -18.04 -0.88 -6.22
N THR A 139 -17.49 0.10 -6.95
CA THR A 139 -18.06 1.45 -7.07
C THR A 139 -18.33 1.76 -8.54
N PRO A 140 -19.54 1.50 -9.07
CA PRO A 140 -19.90 1.87 -10.44
C PRO A 140 -19.51 3.32 -10.69
N ARG A 141 -18.81 3.61 -11.79
CA ARG A 141 -18.36 4.98 -12.10
C ARG A 141 -19.61 5.82 -12.35
N ARG A 142 -20.10 6.50 -11.31
CA ARG A 142 -21.29 7.38 -11.38
C ARG A 142 -20.79 8.80 -11.65
N GLY A 143 -20.80 9.24 -12.90
CA GLY A 143 -20.45 10.62 -13.25
C GLY A 143 -19.97 10.81 -14.69
N ARG A 144 -19.76 12.08 -15.06
CA ARG A 144 -19.24 12.48 -16.37
C ARG A 144 -17.82 11.92 -16.56
N PRO A 145 -17.50 11.31 -17.72
CA PRO A 145 -16.14 10.87 -18.00
C PRO A 145 -15.17 12.05 -17.94
N PRO A 146 -13.91 11.83 -17.51
CA PRO A 146 -12.90 12.90 -17.52
C PRO A 146 -12.67 13.43 -18.94
N GLN A 147 -12.30 14.71 -19.04
CA GLN A 147 -12.11 15.39 -20.32
C GLN A 147 -10.89 14.86 -21.10
N SER A 148 -9.88 14.35 -20.41
CA SER A 148 -8.73 13.65 -21.00
C SER A 148 -8.67 12.22 -20.47
N TRP A 149 -8.48 11.27 -21.39
CA TRP A 149 -8.34 9.84 -21.10
C TRP A 149 -6.98 9.35 -21.53
N THR A 150 -6.17 8.92 -20.58
CA THR A 150 -4.86 8.31 -20.87
C THR A 150 -5.03 6.86 -21.31
N GLN A 151 -3.98 6.27 -21.91
CA GLN A 151 -3.99 4.85 -22.25
C GLN A 151 -4.15 3.97 -21.00
N ILE A 152 -3.47 4.32 -19.91
CA ILE A 152 -3.55 3.63 -18.62
C ILE A 152 -4.99 3.62 -18.09
N ASP A 153 -5.73 4.73 -18.22
CA ASP A 153 -7.14 4.79 -17.81
C ASP A 153 -8.03 3.81 -18.58
N ARG A 154 -7.76 3.63 -19.89
CA ARG A 154 -8.48 2.66 -20.74
C ARG A 154 -8.17 1.23 -20.33
N ASP A 155 -6.91 0.94 -20.03
CA ASP A 155 -6.49 -0.39 -19.59
C ASP A 155 -7.17 -0.76 -18.26
N TYR A 156 -7.19 0.17 -17.29
CA TYR A 156 -7.90 -0.03 -16.02
C TYR A 156 -9.40 -0.26 -16.21
N GLU A 157 -10.05 0.50 -17.10
CA GLU A 157 -11.47 0.32 -17.36
C GLU A 157 -11.77 -1.03 -18.02
N THR A 158 -10.98 -1.41 -19.02
CA THR A 158 -11.12 -2.69 -19.74
C THR A 158 -10.97 -3.86 -18.77
N ILE A 159 -9.92 -3.86 -17.95
CA ILE A 159 -9.70 -4.92 -16.94
C ILE A 159 -10.88 -4.97 -15.97
N ARG A 160 -11.35 -3.82 -15.49
CA ARG A 160 -12.45 -3.75 -14.54
C ARG A 160 -13.76 -4.33 -15.09
N LEU A 161 -14.10 -4.03 -16.34
CA LEU A 161 -15.30 -4.57 -17.00
C LEU A 161 -15.19 -6.10 -17.19
N HIS A 162 -14.03 -6.58 -17.63
CA HIS A 162 -13.81 -8.03 -17.79
C HIS A 162 -13.81 -8.76 -16.44
N MET A 163 -13.22 -8.18 -15.39
CA MET A 163 -13.28 -8.75 -14.04
C MET A 163 -14.71 -8.83 -13.51
N GLN A 164 -15.56 -7.83 -13.75
CA GLN A 164 -16.98 -7.89 -13.37
C GLN A 164 -17.68 -9.06 -14.07
N THR A 165 -17.44 -9.23 -15.37
CA THR A 165 -18.00 -10.33 -16.15
C THR A 165 -17.53 -11.69 -15.62
N LEU A 166 -16.22 -11.83 -15.40
CA LEU A 166 -15.63 -13.05 -14.85
C LEU A 166 -16.20 -13.39 -13.47
N PHE A 167 -16.32 -12.40 -12.58
CA PHE A 167 -16.88 -12.61 -11.26
C PHE A 167 -18.34 -13.04 -11.29
N ASN A 168 -19.14 -12.52 -12.23
CA ASN A 168 -20.50 -13.02 -12.45
C ASN A 168 -20.52 -14.49 -12.87
N HIS A 169 -19.64 -14.89 -13.81
CA HIS A 169 -19.53 -16.29 -14.24
C HIS A 169 -19.08 -17.22 -13.10
N LEU A 170 -18.25 -16.72 -12.18
CA LEU A 170 -17.77 -17.45 -11.00
C LEU A 170 -18.74 -17.37 -9.80
N GLY A 171 -19.88 -16.69 -9.92
CA GLY A 171 -20.85 -16.51 -8.83
C GLY A 171 -20.38 -15.61 -7.68
N ILE A 172 -19.39 -14.74 -7.92
CA ILE A 172 -18.85 -13.81 -6.93
C ILE A 172 -19.59 -12.48 -7.02
N SER A 173 -20.35 -12.14 -5.98
CA SER A 173 -21.05 -10.85 -5.88
C SER A 173 -20.32 -9.88 -4.96
N PHE A 174 -20.25 -8.61 -5.35
CA PHE A 174 -19.74 -7.53 -4.49
C PHE A 174 -20.88 -6.93 -3.70
N LYS A 175 -20.86 -7.09 -2.39
CA LYS A 175 -21.76 -6.34 -1.50
C LYS A 175 -21.40 -4.85 -1.59
N PRO A 176 -22.30 -3.96 -2.03
CA PRO A 176 -22.05 -2.53 -1.95
C PRO A 176 -21.86 -2.15 -0.47
N PRO A 177 -20.97 -1.19 -0.15
CA PRO A 177 -20.86 -0.70 1.22
C PRO A 177 -22.25 -0.22 1.65
N ALA A 178 -22.73 -0.71 2.80
CA ALA A 178 -24.03 -0.33 3.33
C ALA A 178 -24.11 1.20 3.36
N ALA A 179 -25.05 1.77 2.61
CA ALA A 179 -25.34 3.18 2.70
C ALA A 179 -25.81 3.45 4.12
N SER A 180 -24.95 4.00 4.96
CA SER A 180 -25.32 4.52 6.26
C SER A 180 -26.16 5.78 6.04
N THR A 181 -27.43 5.60 5.68
CA THR A 181 -28.44 6.65 5.84
C THR A 181 -28.83 6.67 7.32
N THR A 182 -27.95 7.21 8.16
CA THR A 182 -28.37 7.72 9.47
C THR A 182 -29.10 9.04 9.20
N SER A 183 -30.37 8.94 8.80
CA SER A 183 -31.33 10.03 8.90
C SER A 183 -32.10 9.84 10.19
N CYS A 184 -31.51 10.23 11.32
CA CYS A 184 -32.30 10.54 12.52
C CYS A 184 -33.04 11.85 12.22
N ARG A 185 -34.22 11.75 11.60
CA ARG A 185 -35.22 12.81 11.68
C ARG A 185 -35.79 12.76 13.09
N SER A 186 -35.38 13.72 13.91
CA SER A 186 -36.05 14.06 15.15
C SER A 186 -37.53 14.34 14.86
N LEU A 187 -38.42 13.48 15.34
CA LEU A 187 -39.82 13.79 15.50
C LEU A 187 -39.94 14.95 16.49
N ARG A 188 -40.55 16.04 16.03
CA ARG A 188 -41.00 17.17 16.87
C ARG A 188 -41.95 16.61 17.94
N ALA A 189 -41.60 16.79 19.20
CA ALA A 189 -42.58 16.78 20.28
C ALA A 189 -43.23 18.16 20.31
N SER A 190 -44.52 18.22 19.93
CA SER A 190 -45.39 19.34 20.25
C SER A 190 -46.03 19.05 21.61
N LEU A 191 -45.81 19.95 22.57
CA LEU A 191 -46.70 20.21 23.70
C LEU A 191 -47.27 21.61 23.48
#